data_AF-A0A6L6YI68-F1
#
_entry.id   AF-A0A6L6YI68-F1
#
_cell.length_a   1.000
_cell.length_b   1.000
_cell.length_c   1.000
_cell.angle_alpha   90.00
_cell.angle_beta   90.00
_cell.angle_gamma   90.00
#
_symmetry.space_group_name_H-M   'P 1'
#
loop_
_entity.id
_entity.type
_entity.pdbx_description
1 polymer ?
#
loop_
_entity_poly.entity_id
_entity_poly.type
_entity_poly.pdbx_seq_one_letter_code
_entity_poly.pdbx_strand_id
1 'polypeptide(L)'
;MDDYKTEYDPEWVLATLNDAKEALENLIAYVEDNPDAVKETLDDGIQDVYAKLNYAYNSAKDGPEALMTMDDDDLVAFPIMLPFKHGVDVTRE
;
A
#
# COMPACT_ATOMS: atom_id res chain seq x y z
N MET A 1 -19.08 10.98 -25.47
CA MET A 1 -19.82 10.50 -24.27
C MET A 1 -18.79 9.76 -23.47
N ASP A 2 -18.41 10.33 -22.33
CA ASP A 2 -17.22 10.05 -21.54
C ASP A 2 -16.94 8.57 -21.27
N ASP A 3 -15.75 8.13 -21.68
CA ASP A 3 -15.19 6.78 -21.55
C ASP A 3 -14.33 6.64 -20.28
N TYR A 4 -14.73 7.28 -19.17
CA TYR A 4 -14.04 7.16 -17.87
C TYR A 4 -14.63 6.04 -17.02
N LYS A 5 -14.71 4.83 -17.57
CA LYS A 5 -14.94 3.64 -16.73
C LYS A 5 -13.65 3.41 -15.94
N THR A 6 -13.66 3.81 -14.68
CA THR A 6 -12.54 3.70 -13.74
C THR A 6 -11.93 2.30 -13.79
N GLU A 7 -10.64 2.24 -14.13
CA GLU A 7 -9.87 1.07 -14.55
C GLU A 7 -9.59 0.03 -13.43
N TYR A 8 -10.18 0.17 -12.23
CA TYR A 8 -9.90 -0.64 -11.03
C TYR A 8 -11.15 -1.34 -10.48
N ASP A 9 -10.98 -2.58 -10.01
CA ASP A 9 -12.02 -3.32 -9.31
C ASP A 9 -12.18 -2.81 -7.86
N PRO A 10 -13.32 -2.18 -7.51
CA PRO A 10 -13.53 -1.62 -6.19
C PRO A 10 -13.58 -2.68 -5.07
N GLU A 11 -14.05 -3.89 -5.34
CA GLU A 11 -14.13 -4.95 -4.33
C GLU A 11 -12.73 -5.46 -4.00
N TRP A 12 -11.90 -5.64 -5.02
CA TRP A 12 -10.49 -6.03 -4.87
C TRP A 12 -9.68 -4.96 -4.13
N VAL A 13 -9.78 -3.71 -4.56
CA VAL A 13 -9.07 -2.59 -3.90
C VAL A 13 -9.53 -2.46 -2.46
N LEU A 14 -10.82 -2.61 -2.17
CA LEU A 14 -11.33 -2.56 -0.80
C LEU A 14 -10.79 -3.73 0.04
N ALA A 15 -10.77 -4.95 -0.49
CA ALA A 15 -10.26 -6.12 0.22
C ALA A 15 -8.78 -5.93 0.59
N THR A 16 -7.95 -5.59 -0.38
CA THR A 16 -6.50 -5.42 -0.19
C THR A 16 -6.14 -4.23 0.70
N LEU A 17 -6.91 -3.13 0.65
CA LEU A 17 -6.75 -2.01 1.59
C LEU A 17 -7.18 -2.37 3.02
N ASN A 18 -8.20 -3.23 3.20
CA ASN A 18 -8.56 -3.72 4.53
C ASN A 18 -7.46 -4.61 5.12
N ASP A 19 -6.80 -5.43 4.30
CA ASP A 19 -5.65 -6.21 4.76
C ASP A 19 -4.50 -5.30 5.22
N ALA A 20 -4.21 -4.22 4.47
CA ALA A 20 -3.22 -3.22 4.86
C ALA A 20 -3.63 -2.47 6.15
N LYS A 21 -4.92 -2.16 6.30
CA LYS A 21 -5.47 -1.56 7.52
C LYS A 21 -5.28 -2.47 8.73
N GLU A 22 -5.58 -3.76 8.60
CA GLU A 22 -5.41 -4.73 9.69
C GLU A 22 -3.95 -4.81 10.14
N ALA A 23 -3.00 -4.85 9.20
CA ALA A 23 -1.57 -4.84 9.52
C ALA A 23 -1.16 -3.57 10.27
N LEU A 24 -1.68 -2.41 9.87
CA LEU A 24 -1.41 -1.15 10.56
C LEU A 24 -2.03 -1.13 11.96
N GLU A 25 -3.26 -1.63 12.12
CA GLU A 25 -3.92 -1.73 13.43
C GLU A 25 -3.14 -2.65 14.38
N ASN A 26 -2.62 -3.77 13.87
CA ASN A 26 -1.75 -4.67 14.64
C ASN A 26 -0.44 -3.99 15.03
N LEU A 27 0.21 -3.26 14.12
CA LEU A 27 1.42 -2.50 14.43
C LEU A 27 1.17 -1.43 15.50
N ILE A 28 0.07 -0.69 15.40
CA ILE A 28 -0.33 0.30 16.41
C ILE A 28 -0.48 -0.39 17.77
N ALA A 29 -1.22 -1.50 17.84
CA ALA A 29 -1.40 -2.25 19.09
C ALA A 29 -0.06 -2.72 19.68
N TYR A 30 0.88 -3.20 18.86
CA TYR A 30 2.20 -3.60 19.35
C TYR A 30 3.03 -2.44 19.91
N VAL A 31 2.93 -1.26 19.29
CA VAL A 31 3.59 -0.05 19.80
C VAL A 31 2.94 0.43 21.09
N GLU A 32 1.62 0.36 21.21
CA GLU A 32 0.88 0.71 22.43
C GLU A 32 1.22 -0.23 23.59
N ASP A 33 1.35 -1.53 23.32
CA ASP A 33 1.72 -2.54 24.33
C ASP A 33 3.20 -2.46 24.72
N ASN A 34 4.08 -1.97 23.83
CA ASN A 34 5.53 -1.97 24.02
C ASN A 34 6.17 -0.61 23.69
N PRO A 35 5.82 0.47 24.41
CA PRO A 35 6.29 1.83 24.10
C PRO A 35 7.82 1.98 24.21
N ASP A 36 8.48 1.19 25.06
CA ASP A 36 9.94 1.21 25.23
C ASP A 36 10.69 0.55 24.06
N ALA A 37 10.02 -0.29 23.27
CA ALA A 37 10.57 -1.01 22.12
C ALA A 37 10.15 -0.40 20.77
N VAL A 38 9.57 0.82 20.78
CA VAL A 38 8.94 1.44 19.59
C VAL A 38 9.80 1.39 18.33
N LYS A 39 11.12 1.55 18.44
CA LYS A 39 12.02 1.51 17.28
C LYS A 39 12.06 0.12 16.64
N GLU A 40 12.22 -0.93 17.45
CA GLU A 40 12.29 -2.31 16.97
C GLU A 40 10.93 -2.74 16.42
N THR A 41 9.85 -2.47 17.18
CA THR A 41 8.47 -2.75 16.76
C THR A 41 8.13 -2.06 15.44
N LEU A 42 8.54 -0.80 15.27
CA LEU A 42 8.31 -0.05 14.05
C LEU A 42 9.15 -0.61 12.89
N ASP A 43 10.45 -0.79 13.08
CA ASP A 43 11.35 -1.26 12.02
C ASP A 43 10.91 -2.64 11.49
N ASP A 44 10.44 -3.53 12.36
CA ASP A 44 9.97 -4.87 11.99
C ASP A 44 8.57 -4.85 11.36
N GLY A 45 7.62 -4.12 11.98
CA GLY A 45 6.21 -4.17 11.57
C GLY A 45 5.86 -3.26 10.39
N ILE A 46 6.62 -2.19 10.17
CA ILE A 46 6.32 -1.25 9.06
C ILE A 46 6.54 -1.90 7.68
N GLN A 47 7.43 -2.89 7.60
CA GLN A 47 7.69 -3.62 6.35
C GLN A 47 6.44 -4.37 5.86
N ASP A 48 5.68 -4.99 6.77
CA ASP A 48 4.44 -5.69 6.44
C ASP A 48 3.34 -4.73 5.97
N VAL A 49 3.22 -3.57 6.64
CA VAL A 49 2.29 -2.51 6.23
C VAL A 49 2.63 -2.00 4.83
N TYR A 50 3.90 -1.72 4.55
CA TYR A 50 4.33 -1.29 3.22
C TYR A 50 4.07 -2.37 2.16
N ALA A 51 4.41 -3.63 2.44
CA ALA A 51 4.17 -4.73 1.52
C ALA A 51 2.70 -4.83 1.12
N LYS A 52 1.78 -4.71 2.09
CA LYS A 52 0.33 -4.77 1.84
C LYS A 52 -0.21 -3.54 1.12
N LEU A 53 0.27 -2.34 1.45
CA LEU A 53 -0.09 -1.11 0.73
C LEU A 53 0.38 -1.15 -0.72
N ASN A 54 1.60 -1.62 -0.94
CA ASN A 54 2.18 -1.78 -2.27
C ASN A 54 1.40 -2.83 -3.06
N TYR A 55 1.08 -3.97 -2.44
CA TYR A 55 0.25 -5.01 -3.03
C TYR A 55 -1.11 -4.48 -3.49
N ALA A 56 -1.80 -3.72 -2.63
CA ALA A 56 -3.09 -3.12 -2.94
C ALA A 56 -3.00 -2.18 -4.16
N TYR A 57 -1.92 -1.38 -4.27
CA TYR A 57 -1.73 -0.46 -5.39
C TYR A 57 -1.30 -1.16 -6.68
N ASN A 58 -0.30 -2.03 -6.60
CA ASN A 58 0.29 -2.71 -7.75
C ASN A 58 -0.70 -3.69 -8.39
N SER A 59 -1.55 -4.34 -7.60
CA SER A 59 -2.61 -5.23 -8.10
C SER A 59 -3.90 -4.52 -8.49
N ALA A 60 -4.08 -3.22 -8.20
CA ALA A 60 -5.37 -2.53 -8.39
C ALA A 60 -5.90 -2.58 -9.82
N LYS A 61 -4.99 -2.59 -10.82
CA LYS A 61 -5.32 -2.62 -12.24
C LYS A 61 -5.81 -3.98 -12.71
N ASP A 62 -5.07 -5.03 -12.36
CA ASP A 62 -5.32 -6.39 -12.85
C ASP A 62 -6.18 -7.21 -11.86
N GLY A 63 -6.43 -6.67 -10.66
CA GLY A 63 -7.24 -7.31 -9.64
C GLY A 63 -6.64 -8.65 -9.21
N PRO A 64 -7.47 -9.69 -9.02
CA PRO A 64 -7.01 -11.04 -8.71
C PRO A 64 -6.03 -11.63 -9.74
N GLU A 65 -6.12 -11.21 -11.01
CA GLU A 65 -5.26 -11.73 -12.07
C GLU A 65 -3.80 -11.29 -11.90
N ALA A 66 -3.54 -10.24 -11.12
CA ALA A 66 -2.19 -9.78 -10.80
C ALA A 66 -1.33 -10.91 -10.17
N LEU A 67 -1.96 -11.80 -9.39
CA LEU A 67 -1.30 -12.97 -8.79
C LEU A 67 -0.82 -14.01 -9.81
N MET A 68 -1.35 -13.95 -11.04
CA MET A 68 -0.98 -14.86 -12.13
C MET A 68 -0.02 -14.22 -13.13
N THR A 69 0.05 -12.89 -13.15
CA THR A 69 0.74 -12.12 -14.20
C THR A 69 1.94 -11.33 -13.69
N MET A 70 2.06 -11.11 -12.38
CA MET A 70 3.15 -10.39 -11.73
C MET A 70 3.95 -11.30 -10.82
N ASP A 71 5.21 -10.95 -10.59
CA ASP A 71 6.05 -11.61 -9.58
C ASP A 71 5.63 -11.15 -8.16
N ASP A 72 5.76 -12.05 -7.19
CA ASP A 72 5.42 -11.75 -5.78
C ASP A 72 6.24 -10.58 -5.24
N ASP A 73 7.53 -10.47 -5.61
CA ASP A 73 8.38 -9.36 -5.19
C ASP A 73 7.92 -8.04 -5.81
N ASP A 74 7.48 -8.05 -7.08
CA ASP A 74 6.96 -6.86 -7.77
C ASP A 74 5.63 -6.39 -7.16
N LEU A 75 4.80 -7.31 -6.67
CA LEU A 75 3.53 -6.98 -6.03
C LEU A 75 3.75 -6.22 -4.72
N VAL A 76 4.73 -6.63 -3.91
CA VAL A 76 5.01 -6.00 -2.60
C VAL A 76 6.07 -4.89 -2.65
N ALA A 77 6.75 -4.71 -3.79
CA ALA A 77 7.75 -3.68 -3.99
C ALA A 77 7.15 -2.26 -3.94
N PHE A 78 7.95 -1.32 -3.44
CA PHE A 78 7.55 0.09 -3.43
C PHE A 78 7.26 0.57 -4.87
N PRO A 79 6.12 1.25 -5.12
CA PRO A 79 5.75 1.69 -6.45
C PRO A 79 6.84 2.56 -7.08
N ILE A 80 7.29 2.20 -8.28
CA ILE A 80 8.35 2.92 -9.01
C ILE A 80 7.91 4.36 -9.34
N MET A 81 6.61 4.59 -9.54
CA MET A 81 6.02 5.92 -9.66
C MET A 81 4.82 6.05 -8.74
N LEU A 82 4.93 6.92 -7.74
CA LEU A 82 3.78 7.32 -6.94
C LEU A 82 2.77 8.07 -7.84
N PRO A 83 1.45 7.87 -7.65
CA PRO A 83 0.42 8.56 -8.42
C PRO A 83 0.40 10.08 -8.20
N PHE A 84 1.18 10.59 -7.25
CA PHE A 84 1.38 12.00 -7.00
C PHE A 84 2.46 12.61 -7.91
N LYS A 85 2.18 12.68 -9.21
CA LYS A 85 2.74 13.75 -10.06
C LYS A 85 1.76 14.91 -10.11
N HIS A 86 1.77 15.75 -9.07
CA HIS A 86 1.54 17.17 -9.24
C HIS A 86 2.76 17.88 -8.67
N GLY A 87 3.46 18.62 -9.51
CA GLY A 87 4.69 19.31 -9.14
C GLY A 87 4.43 20.22 -7.95
N VAL A 88 5.08 19.93 -6.83
CA VAL A 88 5.42 21.00 -5.90
C VAL A 88 6.55 21.75 -6.60
N ASP A 89 6.22 22.82 -7.30
CA ASP A 89 7.18 23.87 -7.57
C ASP A 89 7.59 24.40 -6.20
N VAL A 90 8.69 23.88 -5.67
CA VAL A 90 9.38 24.45 -4.50
C VAL A 90 10.07 25.74 -4.94
N THR A 91 9.31 26.70 -5.45
CA THR A 91 9.72 28.10 -5.41
C THR A 91 9.61 28.53 -3.96
N ARG A 92 10.77 28.49 -3.31
CA ARG A 92 11.08 29.27 -2.10
C ARG A 92 10.46 30.65 -2.17
N GLU A 93 9.79 31.05 -1.08
CA GLU A 93 9.81 32.43 -0.58
C GLU A 93 10.37 32.41 0.85
#